data_AF-A0A968AF64-F1
#
_entry.id   AF-A0A968AF64-F1
#
_cell.length_a   1.000
_cell.length_b   1.000
_cell.length_c   1.000
_cell.angle_alpha   90.00
_cell.angle_beta   90.00
_cell.angle_gamma   90.00
#
_symmetry.space_group_name_H-M   'P 1'
#
loop_
_entity.id
_entity.type
_entity.pdbx_description
1 polymer ?
#
loop_
_entity_poly.entity_id
_entity_poly.type
_entity_poly.pdbx_seq_one_letter_code
_entity_poly.pdbx_strand_id
1 'polypeptide(L)' 'GHEIIIRKRAATAQCPGGTGALRVAGDYLHTLHPEAKIWLSNPTWANHNTIFAAAGMTCEKYDYR' A
#
# COMPACT_ATOMS: atom_id res chain seq x y z
N GLY A 1 20.85 -1.60 -18.36
CA GLY A 1 19.81 -0.97 -17.53
C GLY A 1 19.03 -2.05 -16.79
N HIS A 2 18.40 -1.73 -15.65
CA HIS A 2 17.65 -2.71 -14.87
C HIS A 2 16.46 -3.26 -15.68
N GLU A 3 16.13 -4.54 -15.50
CA GLU A 3 15.09 -5.23 -16.28
C GLU A 3 13.73 -4.51 -16.24
N ILE A 4 13.37 -3.94 -15.08
CA ILE A 4 12.12 -3.20 -14.89
C ILE A 4 11.96 -2.01 -15.86
N ILE A 5 13.07 -1.37 -16.21
CA ILE A 5 13.12 -0.22 -17.14
C ILE A 5 13.07 -0.72 -18.58
N ILE A 6 13.89 -1.72 -18.91
CA ILE A 6 13.94 -2.30 -20.27
C ILE A 6 12.56 -2.85 -20.67
N ARG A 7 11.87 -3.52 -19.75
CA ARG A 7 10.55 -4.10 -19.98
C ARG A 7 9.37 -3.14 -19.72
N LYS A 8 9.63 -1.88 -19.38
CA LYS A 8 8.59 -0.85 -19.09
C LYS A 8 7.53 -1.31 -18.07
N ARG A 9 7.96 -2.00 -17.01
CA ARG A 9 7.05 -2.55 -15.98
C ARG A 9 6.88 -1.64 -14.75
N ALA A 10 7.64 -0.55 -14.66
CA ALA A 10 7.47 0.45 -13.62
C ALA A 10 6.39 1.45 -14.04
N ALA A 11 5.42 1.69 -13.14
CA ALA A 11 4.45 2.77 -13.26
C ALA A 11 4.64 3.73 -12.07
N THR A 12 4.55 5.04 -12.33
CA THR A 12 4.69 6.08 -11.31
C THR A 12 3.57 7.11 -11.48
N ALA A 13 3.02 7.57 -10.35
CA ALA A 13 2.05 8.65 -10.29
C ALA A 13 2.40 9.57 -9.13
N GLN A 14 2.34 10.88 -9.34
CA GLN A 14 2.63 11.86 -8.30
C GLN A 14 1.49 11.90 -7.28
N CYS A 15 1.85 11.95 -6.00
CA CYS A 15 0.90 12.02 -4.87
C CYS A 15 1.32 13.10 -3.87
N PRO A 16 0.39 13.62 -3.04
CA PRO A 16 0.71 14.57 -1.97
C PRO A 16 1.43 13.85 -0.81
N GLY A 17 2.75 13.71 -0.94
CA GLY A 17 3.61 13.05 0.04
C GLY A 17 3.36 11.55 0.18
N GLY A 18 4.06 10.91 1.12
CA GLY A 18 3.98 9.47 1.36
C GLY A 18 2.61 9.01 1.83
N THR A 19 1.93 9.78 2.68
CA THR A 19 0.57 9.47 3.15
C THR A 19 -0.43 9.40 2.00
N GLY A 20 -0.39 10.38 1.08
CA GLY A 20 -1.24 10.38 -0.11
C GLY A 20 -0.94 9.20 -1.02
N ALA A 21 0.34 8.85 -1.19
CA ALA A 21 0.74 7.69 -1.99
C ALA A 21 0.19 6.37 -1.43
N LEU A 22 0.27 6.18 -0.11
CA LEU A 22 -0.29 4.99 0.55
C LEU A 22 -1.82 4.93 0.43
N ARG A 23 -2.49 6.09 0.54
CA ARG A 23 -3.94 6.17 0.36
C ARG A 23 -4.37 5.74 -1.04
N VAL A 24 -3.75 6.32 -2.08
CA VAL A 24 -4.04 5.99 -3.49
C VAL A 24 -3.77 4.50 -3.77
N ALA A 25 -2.67 3.95 -3.24
CA ALA A 25 -2.36 2.54 -3.39
C ALA A 25 -3.41 1.65 -2.69
N GLY A 26 -3.86 2.02 -1.49
CA GLY A 26 -4.91 1.32 -0.75
C GLY A 26 -6.24 1.30 -1.51
N ASP A 27 -6.70 2.48 -1.98
CA ASP A 27 -7.96 2.59 -2.74
C ASP A 27 -7.90 1.76 -4.03
N TYR A 28 -6.76 1.79 -4.75
CA TYR A 28 -6.54 1.01 -5.95
C TYR A 28 -6.61 -0.51 -5.68
N LEU A 29 -5.94 -0.97 -4.62
CA LEU A 29 -5.96 -2.38 -4.23
C LEU A 29 -7.35 -2.84 -3.80
N HIS A 30 -8.06 -2.04 -2.99
CA HIS A 30 -9.42 -2.38 -2.55
C HIS A 30 -10.40 -2.42 -3.73
N THR A 31 -10.24 -1.50 -4.71
CA THR A 31 -11.08 -1.46 -5.92
C THR A 31 -10.91 -2.74 -6.76
N LEU A 32 -9.67 -3.22 -6.92
CA LEU A 32 -9.39 -4.41 -7.73
C LEU A 32 -9.59 -5.73 -6.98
N HIS A 33 -9.33 -5.72 -5.68
CA HIS A 33 -9.38 -6.90 -4.82
C HIS A 33 -10.05 -6.55 -3.47
N PRO A 34 -11.39 -6.42 -3.43
CA PRO A 34 -12.12 -5.99 -2.24
C PRO A 34 -11.86 -6.86 -1.00
N GLU A 35 -11.63 -8.16 -1.22
CA GLU A 35 -11.38 -9.17 -0.17
C GLU A 35 -9.91 -9.26 0.25
N ALA A 36 -9.00 -8.51 -0.39
CA ALA A 36 -7.59 -8.56 -0.06
C ALA A 36 -7.33 -7.96 1.32
N LYS A 37 -6.42 -8.61 2.06
CA LYS A 37 -5.93 -8.14 3.35
C LYS A 37 -4.57 -7.47 3.18
N ILE A 38 -4.34 -6.39 3.92
CA ILE A 38 -3.01 -5.79 4.03
C ILE A 38 -2.35 -6.24 5.32
N TRP A 39 -1.12 -6.74 5.22
CA TRP A 39 -0.35 -7.23 6.35
C TRP A 39 0.67 -6.18 6.76
N LEU A 40 0.53 -5.67 7.97
CA LEU A 40 1.39 -4.64 8.54
C LEU A 40 2.34 -5.26 9.57
N SER A 41 3.57 -4.76 9.63
CA SER A 41 4.54 -5.20 10.64
C SER A 41 4.04 -4.90 12.06
N ASN A 42 4.52 -5.66 13.04
CA ASN A 42 4.31 -5.35 14.46
C ASN A 42 5.67 -5.23 15.16
N PRO A 43 6.17 -4.01 15.46
CA PRO A 43 5.50 -2.70 15.35
C PRO A 43 5.51 -2.13 13.90
N THR A 44 4.71 -1.08 13.68
CA THR A 44 4.68 -0.32 12.41
C THR A 44 4.48 1.17 12.65
N TRP A 45 4.56 2.00 11.60
CA TRP A 45 4.23 3.43 11.71
C TRP A 45 2.76 3.60 12.12
N ALA A 46 2.51 4.39 13.17
CA ALA A 46 1.20 4.52 13.80
C ALA A 46 0.06 4.84 12.81
N ASN A 47 0.35 5.58 11.74
CA ASN A 47 -0.66 6.00 10.77
C ASN A 47 -1.03 4.95 9.71
N HIS A 48 -0.28 3.83 9.58
CA HIS A 48 -0.59 2.82 8.56
C HIS A 48 -2.01 2.26 8.72
N ASN A 49 -2.40 1.90 9.94
CA ASN A 49 -3.73 1.34 10.21
C ASN A 49 -4.83 2.32 9.79
N THR A 50 -4.69 3.59 10.13
CA THR A 50 -5.66 4.64 9.79
C THR A 50 -5.78 4.84 8.28
N ILE A 51 -4.66 4.90 7.57
CA ILE A 51 -4.66 5.12 6.11
C ILE A 51 -5.37 3.96 5.39
N PHE A 52 -4.99 2.73 5.69
CA PHE A 52 -5.49 1.56 4.96
C PHE A 52 -6.93 1.19 5.36
N ALA A 53 -7.30 1.34 6.63
CA ALA A 53 -8.70 1.19 7.05
C ALA A 53 -9.59 2.25 6.37
N ALA A 54 -9.12 3.50 6.24
CA ALA A 54 -9.86 4.54 5.53
C ALA A 54 -9.98 4.27 4.02
N ALA A 55 -9.12 3.41 3.46
CA ALA A 55 -9.20 2.91 2.08
C ALA A 55 -10.08 1.66 1.92
N GLY A 56 -10.75 1.20 3.00
CA GLY A 56 -11.61 0.00 2.98
C GLY A 56 -10.86 -1.33 3.13
N MET A 57 -9.55 -1.30 3.35
CA MET A 57 -8.74 -2.52 3.47
C MET A 57 -8.87 -3.16 4.85
N THR A 58 -8.89 -4.49 4.90
CA THR A 58 -8.74 -5.24 6.16
C THR A 58 -7.27 -5.30 6.56
N CYS A 59 -6.93 -4.73 7.71
CA CYS A 59 -5.56 -4.69 8.23
C CYS A 59 -5.26 -5.87 9.16
N GLU A 60 -4.29 -6.69 8.80
CA GLU A 60 -3.72 -7.78 9.61
C GLU A 60 -2.31 -7.44 10.06
N LYS A 61 -1.77 -8.19 11.03
CA LYS A 61 -0.42 -7.99 11.55
C LYS A 61 0.45 -9.22 11.40
N TYR A 62 1.72 -9.00 11.12
CA TYR A 62 2.76 -10.03 11.21
C TYR A 62 3.87 -9.61 12.17
N ASP A 63 4.46 -10.58 12.86
CA ASP A 63 5.55 -10.34 13.79
C ASP A 63 6.79 -9.84 13.04
N TYR A 64 7.31 -8.70 13.49
CA TYR A 64 8.59 -8.16 13.03
C TYR A 64 9.64 -8.47 14.10
N ARG A 65 10.63 -9.29 13.76
CA ARG A 65 11.75 -9.65 14.63
C ARG A 65 13.04 -9.07 14.06
#